data_AF-A0A8S9Q5B0-F1
#
_entry.id   AF-A0A8S9Q5B0-F1
#
_cell.length_a   1.000
_cell.length_b   1.000
_cell.length_c   1.000
_cell.angle_alpha   90.00
_cell.angle_beta   90.00
_cell.angle_gamma   90.00
#
_symmetry.space_group_name_H-M   'P 1'
#
loop_
_entity.id
_entity.type
_entity.pdbx_description
1 polymer ?
#
loop_
_entity_poly.entity_id
_entity_poly.type
_entity_poly.pdbx_seq_one_letter_code
_entity_poly.pdbx_strand_id
1 'polypeptide(L)'
;MSSEVYYRSWMDKPHLDPNTNLLTEEYVQGIGEFMRLVQQQPDAKSGMLRCPCSSCNNNKAVPKRKGGRLVGMARRASSYLASSSQALYADPMILEELYDKDERIGALEEQNTTILSENATIRSENATILAGLASQKKFNTEIMQKLDRLMSSSSS
;
A
#
# COMPACT_ATOMS: atom_id res chain seq x y z
N MET A 1 31.34 12.13 30.83
CA MET A 1 30.00 12.46 30.30
C MET A 1 29.78 11.58 29.09
N SER A 2 29.05 10.47 29.24
CA SER A 2 28.69 9.61 28.11
C SER A 2 27.87 10.46 27.14
N SER A 3 28.32 10.56 25.90
CA SER A 3 27.55 11.14 24.80
C SER A 3 26.25 10.36 24.68
N GLU A 4 25.19 10.85 25.33
CA GLU A 4 23.83 10.41 25.06
C GLU A 4 23.58 10.67 23.58
N VAL A 5 23.68 9.61 22.79
CA VAL A 5 23.29 9.61 21.39
C VAL A 5 21.85 10.13 21.38
N TYR A 6 21.65 11.30 20.78
CA TYR A 6 20.34 11.94 20.71
C TYR A 6 19.35 10.93 20.14
N TYR A 7 18.41 10.47 20.97
CA TYR A 7 17.50 9.34 20.70
C TYR A 7 16.68 9.47 19.39
N ARG A 8 16.68 10.65 18.76
CA ARG A 8 15.93 10.99 17.57
C ARG A 8 16.81 11.42 16.39
N SER A 9 18.12 11.21 16.46
CA SER A 9 19.07 11.64 15.42
C SER A 9 18.76 11.06 14.04
N TRP A 10 18.13 9.88 14.01
CA TRP A 10 17.70 9.22 12.78
C TRP A 10 16.61 9.98 12.02
N MET A 11 15.85 10.87 12.67
CA MET A 11 14.84 11.72 11.99
C MET A 11 15.44 12.90 11.25
N ASP A 12 16.57 13.42 11.74
CA ASP A 12 17.24 14.61 11.19
C ASP A 12 18.19 14.28 10.03
N LYS A 13 18.41 12.99 9.76
CA LYS A 13 19.26 12.48 8.67
C LYS A 13 18.44 12.18 7.40
N PRO A 14 19.08 12.06 6.23
CA PRO A 14 18.40 11.62 5.01
C PRO A 14 17.69 10.28 5.18
N HIS A 15 16.40 10.23 4.82
CA HIS A 15 15.58 9.02 4.98
C HIS A 15 15.77 8.01 3.84
N LEU A 16 16.17 8.50 2.66
CA LEU A 16 16.41 7.69 1.47
C LEU A 16 17.89 7.62 1.17
N ASP A 17 18.37 6.42 0.84
CA ASP A 17 19.70 6.21 0.30
C ASP A 17 19.78 6.79 -1.12
N PRO A 18 20.75 7.67 -1.42
CA PRO A 18 20.84 8.34 -2.73
C PRO A 18 21.08 7.41 -3.93
N ASN A 19 21.62 6.22 -3.70
CA ASN A 19 22.02 5.29 -4.76
C ASN A 19 20.91 4.27 -5.08
N THR A 20 20.11 3.91 -4.08
CA THR A 20 19.08 2.86 -4.19
C THR A 20 17.66 3.40 -4.13
N ASN A 21 17.47 4.64 -3.67
CA ASN A 21 16.16 5.25 -3.41
C ASN A 21 15.28 4.44 -2.44
N LEU A 22 15.91 3.62 -1.59
CA LEU A 22 15.28 2.86 -0.51
C LEU A 22 15.50 3.56 0.83
N LEU A 23 14.70 3.20 1.84
CA LEU A 23 14.88 3.73 3.19
C LEU A 23 16.24 3.33 3.77
N THR A 24 16.92 4.27 4.42
CA THR A 24 18.19 3.99 5.10
C THR A 24 17.97 3.04 6.28
N GLU A 25 18.96 2.18 6.55
CA GLU A 25 18.89 1.20 7.65
C GLU A 25 18.66 1.89 9.01
N GLU A 26 19.34 3.00 9.25
CA GLU A 26 19.18 3.80 10.47
C GLU A 26 17.75 4.34 10.62
N TYR A 27 17.12 4.78 9.53
CA TYR A 27 15.74 5.26 9.54
C TYR A 27 14.73 4.14 9.78
N VAL A 28 14.93 2.98 9.14
CA VAL A 28 14.08 1.79 9.34
C VAL A 28 14.16 1.31 10.79
N GLN A 29 15.37 1.22 11.34
CA GLN A 29 15.58 0.83 12.73
C GLN A 29 14.93 1.83 13.69
N GLY A 30 15.12 3.13 13.47
CA GLY A 30 14.54 4.19 14.29
C GLY A 30 13.00 4.15 14.31
N ILE A 31 12.36 3.91 13.16
CA ILE A 31 10.91 3.70 13.09
C ILE A 31 10.50 2.46 13.86
N GLY A 32 11.20 1.33 13.70
CA GLY A 32 10.88 0.09 14.40
C GLY A 32 10.92 0.23 15.91
N GLU A 33 11.95 0.90 16.44
CA GLU A 33 12.07 1.22 17.85
C GLU A 33 10.95 2.13 18.36
N PHE A 34 10.61 3.17 17.58
CA PHE A 34 9.51 4.07 17.90
C PHE A 34 8.16 3.34 17.93
N MET A 35 7.86 2.51 16.93
CA MET A 35 6.62 1.75 16.85
C MET A 35 6.47 0.78 18.02
N ARG A 36 7.54 0.10 18.42
CA ARG A 36 7.57 -0.78 19.59
C ARG A 36 7.28 -0.01 20.89
N LEU A 37 7.88 1.17 21.05
CA LEU A 37 7.64 2.04 22.21
C LEU A 37 6.18 2.50 22.28
N VAL A 38 5.59 2.88 21.15
CA VAL A 38 4.19 3.29 21.05
C VAL A 38 3.24 2.14 21.42
N GLN A 39 3.52 0.92 20.98
CA GLN A 39 2.71 -0.27 21.28
C GLN A 39 2.73 -0.63 22.77
N GLN A 40 3.83 -0.38 23.48
CA GLN A 40 3.95 -0.65 24.91
C GLN A 40 3.14 0.33 25.79
N GLN A 41 2.60 1.41 25.22
CA GLN A 41 1.80 2.36 25.98
C GLN A 41 0.46 1.72 26.36
N PRO A 42 0.07 1.72 27.67
CA PRO A 42 -1.20 1.12 28.12
C PRO A 42 -2.42 1.79 27.46
N ASP A 43 -2.27 3.06 27.13
CA ASP A 43 -3.25 3.93 26.49
C ASP A 43 -3.23 3.85 24.94
N ALA A 44 -2.46 2.93 24.33
CA ALA A 44 -2.35 2.84 22.88
C ALA A 44 -3.71 2.62 22.17
N LYS A 45 -4.76 2.20 22.88
CA LYS A 45 -6.12 2.07 22.33
C LYS A 45 -7.05 3.25 22.66
N SER A 46 -6.67 4.17 23.55
CA SER A 46 -7.54 5.21 24.10
C SER A 46 -7.59 6.51 23.28
N GLY A 47 -6.99 6.54 22.10
CA GLY A 47 -6.90 7.76 21.29
C GLY A 47 -5.84 8.75 21.78
N MET A 48 -5.10 8.42 22.84
CA MET A 48 -3.98 9.22 23.37
C MET A 48 -2.66 8.44 23.25
N LEU A 49 -1.55 9.14 23.17
CA LEU A 49 -0.19 8.59 23.24
C LEU A 49 0.61 9.35 24.28
N ARG A 50 1.51 8.70 25.01
CA ARG A 50 2.45 9.43 25.87
C ARG A 50 3.60 9.93 25.02
N CYS A 51 4.03 11.17 25.25
CA CYS A 51 5.12 11.79 24.51
C CYS A 51 6.47 11.19 24.98
N PRO A 52 7.23 10.55 24.08
CA PRO A 52 8.47 9.88 24.44
C PRO A 52 9.70 10.78 24.36
N CYS A 53 9.53 12.11 24.37
CA CYS A 53 10.69 13.00 24.38
C CYS A 53 11.38 12.98 25.75
N SER A 54 12.71 13.15 25.75
CA SER A 54 13.54 13.20 26.96
C SER A 54 13.07 14.28 27.94
N SER A 55 12.50 15.38 27.45
CA SER A 55 11.97 16.46 28.29
C SER A 55 10.70 16.08 29.06
N CYS A 56 9.86 15.20 28.51
CA CYS A 56 8.59 14.81 29.14
C CYS A 56 8.65 13.44 29.82
N ASN A 57 9.62 12.59 29.48
CA ASN A 57 9.82 11.25 30.02
C ASN A 57 8.50 10.44 30.17
N ASN A 58 7.70 10.37 29.10
CA ASN A 58 6.39 9.70 29.07
C ASN A 58 5.30 10.27 30.03
N ASN A 59 5.51 11.41 30.67
CA ASN A 59 4.54 11.97 31.61
C ASN A 59 3.42 12.80 30.95
N LYS A 60 3.60 13.24 29.70
CA LYS A 60 2.57 14.01 28.96
C LYS A 60 1.80 13.12 27.99
N ALA A 61 0.48 13.14 28.06
CA ALA A 61 -0.40 12.54 27.05
C ALA A 61 -0.66 13.54 25.91
N VAL A 62 -0.57 13.07 24.67
CA VAL A 62 -0.84 13.79 23.43
C VAL A 62 -1.98 13.10 22.67
N PRO A 63 -2.96 13.85 22.11
CA PRO A 63 -4.02 13.25 21.31
C PRO A 63 -3.48 12.61 20.03
N LYS A 64 -4.03 11.48 19.62
CA LYS A 64 -3.76 10.91 18.29
C LYS A 64 -4.42 11.80 17.23
N ARG A 65 -3.70 12.05 16.14
CA ARG A 65 -4.30 12.62 14.93
C ARG A 65 -4.81 11.47 14.06
N LYS A 66 -6.11 11.44 13.76
CA LYS A 66 -6.70 10.55 12.76
C LYS A 66 -7.41 11.41 11.72
N GLY A 67 -6.93 11.40 10.47
CA GLY A 67 -7.52 12.17 9.36
C GLY A 67 -7.56 13.69 9.60
N GLY A 68 -6.50 14.28 10.17
CA GLY A 68 -6.44 15.73 10.46
C GLY A 68 -7.22 16.19 11.70
N ARG A 69 -8.03 15.32 12.33
CA ARG A 69 -8.81 15.65 13.54
C ARG A 69 -8.12 15.11 14.79
N LEU A 70 -7.89 15.99 15.76
CA LEU A 70 -7.42 15.61 17.11
C LEU A 70 -8.56 14.88 17.83
N VAL A 71 -8.40 13.60 18.10
CA VAL A 71 -9.34 12.81 18.91
C VAL A 71 -8.74 12.67 20.31
N GLY A 72 -9.46 13.14 21.35
CA GLY A 72 -9.02 13.05 22.75
C GLY A 72 -9.06 14.35 23.55
N MET A 73 -9.33 15.51 22.92
CA MET A 73 -9.62 16.73 23.68
C MET A 73 -11.11 16.80 24.01
N ALA A 74 -11.48 16.37 25.22
CA ALA A 74 -12.73 16.79 25.81
C ALA A 74 -12.72 18.32 25.87
N ARG A 75 -13.59 18.95 25.08
CA ARG A 75 -13.72 20.40 24.99
C ARG A 75 -14.00 20.93 26.38
N ARG A 76 -13.02 21.57 27.01
CA ARG A 76 -13.32 22.52 28.07
C ARG A 76 -14.05 23.64 27.35
N ALA A 77 -15.36 23.75 27.60
CA ALA A 77 -16.21 24.77 26.99
C ALA A 77 -15.64 26.13 27.36
N SER A 78 -14.88 26.71 26.43
CA SER A 78 -14.39 28.04 26.60
C SER A 78 -15.44 28.97 26.02
N SER A 79 -16.05 29.72 26.93
CA SER A 79 -17.10 30.69 26.68
C SER A 79 -16.55 31.92 25.98
N TYR A 80 -16.12 31.77 24.73
CA TYR A 80 -15.94 32.89 23.82
C TYR A 80 -16.76 32.63 22.57
N LEU A 81 -17.92 33.31 22.57
CA LEU A 81 -18.62 33.90 21.43
C LEU A 81 -18.86 32.99 20.22
N ALA A 82 -20.12 32.58 20.09
CA ALA A 82 -20.72 32.28 18.80
C ALA A 82 -20.51 33.47 17.85
N SER A 83 -19.88 33.23 16.70
CA SER A 83 -20.12 34.05 15.52
C SER A 83 -19.90 33.28 14.24
N SER A 84 -20.92 33.40 13.40
CA SER A 84 -20.96 33.19 11.97
C SER A 84 -20.97 31.75 11.44
N SER A 85 -22.16 31.39 10.95
CA SER A 85 -22.41 30.43 9.89
C SER A 85 -21.54 30.73 8.66
N GLN A 86 -20.26 30.40 8.69
CA GLN A 86 -19.46 30.33 7.48
C GLN A 86 -19.69 28.95 6.89
N ALA A 87 -20.73 28.83 6.06
CA ALA A 87 -20.74 27.82 5.02
C ALA A 87 -19.36 27.86 4.35
N LEU A 88 -18.63 26.76 4.37
CA LEU A 88 -17.34 26.63 3.69
C LEU A 88 -17.62 26.92 2.21
N TYR A 89 -17.35 28.15 1.76
CA TYR A 89 -17.43 28.51 0.36
C TYR A 89 -16.31 27.75 -0.32
N ALA A 90 -16.63 26.58 -0.89
CA ALA A 90 -15.72 25.84 -1.74
C ALA A 90 -15.45 26.73 -2.96
N ASP A 91 -14.17 27.01 -3.22
CA ASP A 91 -13.75 27.76 -4.39
C ASP A 91 -14.33 27.08 -5.65
N PRO A 92 -15.13 27.79 -6.46
CA PRO A 92 -15.72 27.23 -7.68
C PRO A 92 -14.69 26.55 -8.59
N MET A 93 -13.45 27.05 -8.64
CA MET A 93 -12.38 26.44 -9.44
C MET A 93 -11.97 25.06 -8.91
N ILE A 94 -11.96 24.88 -7.58
CA ILE A 94 -11.63 23.58 -6.95
C ILE A 94 -12.76 22.59 -7.22
N LEU A 95 -14.01 23.05 -7.21
CA LEU A 95 -15.16 22.19 -7.44
C LEU A 95 -15.19 21.67 -8.88
N GLU A 96 -14.91 22.53 -9.85
CA GLU A 96 -14.81 22.16 -11.27
C GLU A 96 -13.67 21.16 -11.52
N GLU A 97 -12.48 21.39 -10.95
CA GLU A 97 -11.35 20.46 -11.08
C GLU A 97 -11.65 19.07 -10.46
N LEU A 98 -12.44 19.02 -9.38
CA LEU A 98 -12.86 17.75 -8.78
C LEU A 98 -13.84 17.00 -9.68
N TYR A 99 -14.79 17.69 -10.30
CA TYR A 99 -15.71 17.07 -11.27
C TYR A 99 -14.95 16.47 -12.46
N ASP A 100 -14.00 17.21 -13.03
CA ASP A 100 -13.18 16.72 -14.14
C ASP A 100 -12.37 15.47 -13.77
N LYS A 101 -11.87 15.43 -12.53
CA LYS A 101 -11.15 14.26 -12.00
C LYS A 101 -12.08 13.07 -11.80
N ASP A 102 -13.29 13.28 -11.30
CA ASP A 102 -14.28 12.21 -11.12
C ASP A 102 -14.70 11.61 -12.47
N GLU A 103 -14.92 12.44 -13.50
CA GLU A 103 -15.18 11.98 -14.87
C GLU A 103 -14.01 11.16 -15.44
N ARG A 104 -12.77 11.63 -15.22
CA ARG A 104 -11.58 10.89 -15.64
C ARG A 104 -11.42 9.57 -14.89
N ILE A 105 -11.75 9.52 -13.61
CA ILE A 105 -11.75 8.29 -12.80
C ILE A 105 -12.75 7.31 -13.40
N GLY A 106 -13.98 7.74 -13.71
CA GLY A 106 -14.99 6.90 -14.34
C GLY A 106 -14.52 6.30 -15.67
N ALA A 107 -13.94 7.12 -16.55
CA ALA A 107 -13.41 6.64 -17.83
C ALA A 107 -12.26 5.62 -17.67
N LEU A 108 -11.37 5.84 -16.70
CA LEU A 108 -10.27 4.91 -16.40
C LEU A 108 -10.78 3.60 -15.79
N GLU A 109 -11.81 3.67 -14.94
CA GLU A 109 -12.46 2.48 -14.38
C GLU A 109 -13.11 1.64 -15.50
N GLU A 110 -13.79 2.26 -16.46
CA GLU A 110 -14.37 1.59 -17.62
C GLU A 110 -13.31 0.95 -18.54
N GLN A 111 -12.19 1.65 -18.79
CA GLN A 111 -11.06 1.07 -19.53
C GLN A 111 -10.46 -0.12 -18.79
N ASN A 112 -10.28 -0.03 -17.47
CA ASN A 112 -9.77 -1.14 -16.66
C ASN A 112 -10.71 -2.34 -16.69
N THR A 113 -12.02 -2.15 -16.62
CA THR A 113 -12.98 -3.28 -16.71
C THR A 113 -12.90 -3.95 -18.08
N THR A 114 -12.77 -3.17 -19.16
CA THR A 114 -12.58 -3.68 -20.52
C THR A 114 -11.31 -4.51 -20.64
N ILE A 115 -10.16 -3.97 -20.22
CA ILE A 115 -8.86 -4.68 -20.24
C ILE A 115 -8.92 -5.98 -19.43
N LEU A 116 -9.59 -5.98 -18.28
CA LEU A 116 -9.74 -7.19 -17.47
C LEU A 116 -10.56 -8.27 -18.20
N SER A 117 -11.62 -7.88 -18.91
CA SER A 117 -12.42 -8.79 -19.72
C SER A 117 -11.64 -9.38 -20.90
N GLU A 118 -10.87 -8.56 -21.61
CA GLU A 118 -10.00 -9.00 -22.71
C GLU A 118 -8.93 -9.97 -22.21
N ASN A 119 -8.31 -9.68 -21.07
CA ASN A 119 -7.34 -10.57 -20.43
C ASN A 119 -7.95 -11.92 -20.04
N ALA A 120 -9.21 -11.95 -19.58
CA ALA A 120 -9.91 -13.20 -19.28
C ALA A 120 -10.12 -14.04 -20.55
N THR A 121 -10.52 -13.39 -21.66
CA THR A 121 -10.68 -14.04 -22.97
C THR A 121 -9.37 -14.61 -23.48
N ILE A 122 -8.29 -13.82 -23.49
CA ILE A 122 -6.95 -14.25 -23.92
C ILE A 122 -6.48 -15.46 -23.09
N ARG A 123 -6.72 -15.46 -21.78
CA ARG A 123 -6.37 -16.60 -20.92
C ARG A 123 -7.13 -17.87 -21.30
N SER A 124 -8.41 -17.76 -21.62
CA SER A 124 -9.24 -18.88 -22.09
C SER A 124 -8.75 -19.44 -23.44
N GLU A 125 -8.44 -18.55 -24.38
CA GLU A 125 -7.89 -18.93 -25.69
C GLU A 125 -6.54 -19.64 -25.55
N ASN A 126 -5.64 -19.09 -24.73
CA ASN A 126 -4.35 -19.70 -24.43
C ASN A 126 -4.50 -21.11 -23.83
N ALA A 127 -5.45 -21.30 -22.90
CA ALA A 127 -5.74 -22.62 -22.33
C ALA A 127 -6.19 -23.62 -23.41
N THR A 128 -7.03 -23.18 -24.34
CA THR A 128 -7.51 -24.00 -25.46
C THR A 128 -6.39 -24.37 -26.42
N ILE A 129 -5.52 -23.43 -26.78
CA ILE A 129 -4.34 -23.67 -27.63
C ILE A 129 -3.41 -24.69 -26.98
N LEU A 130 -3.14 -24.55 -25.68
CA LEU A 130 -2.29 -25.49 -24.94
C LEU A 130 -2.89 -26.91 -24.92
N ALA A 131 -4.20 -27.05 -24.76
CA ALA A 131 -4.88 -28.35 -24.82
C ALA A 131 -4.79 -28.97 -26.23
N GLY A 132 -4.93 -28.15 -27.29
CA GLY A 132 -4.73 -28.57 -28.67
C GLY A 132 -3.31 -29.07 -28.93
N LEU A 133 -2.29 -28.31 -28.49
CA LEU A 133 -0.89 -28.69 -28.60
C LEU A 133 -0.57 -29.98 -27.85
N ALA A 134 -1.13 -30.18 -26.65
CA ALA A 134 -0.95 -31.41 -25.89
C ALA A 134 -1.54 -32.62 -26.63
N SER A 135 -2.72 -32.47 -27.22
CA SER A 135 -3.38 -33.51 -28.00
C SER A 135 -2.58 -33.87 -29.26
N GLN A 136 -2.08 -32.85 -29.98
CA GLN A 136 -1.25 -33.07 -31.15
C GLN A 136 0.10 -33.73 -30.81
N LYS A 137 0.73 -33.34 -29.70
CA LYS A 137 1.97 -33.96 -29.22
C LYS A 137 1.76 -35.45 -28.90
N LYS A 138 0.63 -35.80 -28.27
CA LYS A 138 0.26 -37.19 -28.00
C LYS A 138 0.09 -37.98 -29.30
N PHE A 139 -0.67 -37.44 -30.26
CA PHE A 139 -0.86 -38.08 -31.57
C PHE A 139 0.46 -38.30 -32.32
N ASN A 140 1.35 -37.30 -32.35
CA ASN A 140 2.66 -37.43 -32.97
C ASN A 140 3.51 -38.52 -32.29
N THR A 141 3.42 -38.64 -30.96
CA THR A 141 4.11 -39.71 -30.21
C THR A 141 3.58 -41.09 -30.60
N GLU A 142 2.26 -41.24 -30.77
CA GLU A 142 1.65 -42.50 -31.22
C GLU A 142 2.08 -42.88 -32.65
N ILE A 143 2.21 -41.90 -33.56
CA ILE A 143 2.74 -42.13 -34.91
C ILE A 143 4.18 -42.66 -34.83
N MET A 144 5.05 -42.01 -34.06
CA MET A 144 6.45 -42.43 -33.91
C MET A 144 6.54 -43.87 -33.39
N GLN A 145 5.74 -44.21 -32.36
CA GLN A 145 5.69 -45.57 -31.83
C GLN A 145 5.21 -46.61 -32.86
N LYS A 146 4.24 -46.27 -33.71
CA LYS A 146 3.80 -47.17 -34.79
C LYS A 146 4.88 -47.35 -35.85
N LEU A 147 5.59 -46.27 -36.20
CA LEU A 147 6.69 -46.33 -37.16
C LEU A 147 7.81 -47.24 -36.64
N ASP A 148 8.22 -47.10 -35.38
CA ASP A 148 9.25 -47.94 -34.75
C ASP A 148 8.87 -49.44 -34.78
N ARG A 149 7.60 -49.76 -34.52
CA ARG A 149 7.08 -51.14 -34.59
C ARG A 149 7.18 -51.72 -36.00
N LEU A 150 6.79 -50.94 -37.02
CA LEU A 150 6.86 -51.38 -38.42
C LEU A 150 8.30 -51.66 -38.86
N MET A 151 9.23 -50.76 -38.51
CA MET A 151 10.66 -50.92 -38.80
C MET A 151 11.27 -52.14 -38.09
N SER A 152 10.85 -52.40 -36.85
CA SER A 152 11.29 -53.58 -36.09
C SER A 152 10.77 -54.89 -36.70
N SER A 153 9.51 -54.92 -37.18
CA SER A 153 8.90 -56.11 -37.78
C SER A 153 9.43 -56.48 -39.17
N SER A 154 10.01 -55.52 -39.89
CA SER A 154 10.56 -55.73 -41.24
C SER A 154 12.04 -56.12 -41.24
N SER A 155 12.66 -56.12 -40.06
CA SER A 155 14.07 -56.49 -39.85
C SER A 155 14.25 -57.92 -39.30
N SER A 156 13.17 -58.69 -39.15
CA SER A 156 13.14 -60.11 -38.76
C SER A 156 12.72 -60.99 -39.94
#